data_AF-A0A0G1L1I3-F1
#
_entry.id   AF-A0A0G1L1I3-F1
#
_cell.length_a   1.000
_cell.length_b   1.000
_cell.length_c   1.000
_cell.angle_alpha   90.00
_cell.angle_beta   90.00
_cell.angle_gamma   90.00
#
_symmetry.space_group_name_H-M   'P 1'
#
loop_
_entity.id
_entity.type
_entity.pdbx_description
1 polymer ?
#
loop_
_entity_poly.entity_id
_entity_poly.type
_entity_poly.pdbx_seq_one_letter_code
_entity_poly.pdbx_strand_id
1 'polypeptide(L)'
;MCYVAPLAGAVVTSILVRKNQASKLWWLNLMFYGGALFGVIDHLWNGELFLISKNIVSDLMLGIVITAVIFGFWLILGRAVKFRAVAKA
;
A
#
# COMPACT_ATOMS: atom_id res chain seq x y z
N MET A 1 6.90 -8.53 -9.70
CA MET A 1 6.69 -8.42 -8.22
C MET A 1 6.31 -7.02 -7.75
N CYS A 2 5.42 -6.29 -8.43
CA CYS A 2 5.05 -4.93 -8.04
C CYS A 2 4.20 -4.84 -6.76
N TYR A 3 3.56 -5.95 -6.36
CA TYR A 3 2.72 -6.05 -5.16
C TYR A 3 3.52 -6.26 -3.86
N VAL A 4 4.78 -6.69 -3.93
CA VAL A 4 5.59 -7.05 -2.75
C VAL A 4 5.93 -5.85 -1.88
N ALA A 5 6.30 -4.72 -2.49
CA ALA A 5 6.64 -3.50 -1.76
C ALA A 5 5.41 -2.87 -1.06
N PRO A 6 4.24 -2.71 -1.72
CA PRO A 6 3.01 -2.29 -1.05
C PRO A 6 2.58 -3.24 0.08
N LEU A 7 2.74 -4.56 -0.11
CA LEU A 7 2.37 -5.56 0.88
C LEU A 7 3.31 -5.55 2.09
N ALA A 8 4.62 -5.39 1.88
CA ALA A 8 5.58 -5.17 2.95
C ALA A 8 5.27 -3.89 3.74
N GLY A 9 4.94 -2.80 3.02
CA GLY A 9 4.43 -1.55 3.61
C GLY A 9 3.21 -1.80 4.48
N ALA A 10 2.20 -2.50 3.96
CA ALA A 10 0.97 -2.86 4.67
C ALA A 10 1.24 -3.69 5.94
N VAL A 11 2.15 -4.67 5.88
CA VAL A 11 2.47 -5.51 7.05
C VAL A 11 3.12 -4.66 8.15
N VAL A 12 4.09 -3.82 7.80
CA VAL A 12 4.76 -2.93 8.76
C VAL A 12 3.78 -1.92 9.35
N THR A 13 2.93 -1.29 8.53
CA THR A 13 1.90 -0.37 9.04
C THR A 13 0.85 -1.08 9.87
N SER A 14 0.48 -2.32 9.55
CA SER A 14 -0.48 -3.11 10.34
C SER A 14 0.03 -3.37 11.76
N ILE A 15 1.32 -3.68 11.90
CA ILE A 15 1.97 -3.88 13.20
C ILE A 15 1.99 -2.56 13.99
N LEU A 16 2.31 -1.45 13.33
CA LEU A 16 2.33 -0.12 13.95
C LEU A 16 0.92 0.40 14.32
N VAL A 17 -0.10 0.12 13.50
CA VAL A 17 -1.52 0.41 13.78
C VAL A 17 -2.00 -0.35 15.02
N ARG A 18 -1.65 -1.64 15.12
CA ARG A 18 -2.00 -2.46 16.30
C ARG A 18 -1.41 -1.88 17.58
N LYS A 19 -0.18 -1.36 17.52
CA LYS A 19 0.54 -0.81 18.68
C LYS A 19 0.06 0.58 19.10
N ASN A 20 -0.26 1.47 18.15
CA ASN A 20 -0.57 2.88 18.44
C ASN A 20 -2.05 3.28 18.27
N GLN A 21 -2.94 2.38 17.82
CA GLN A 21 -4.40 2.62 17.61
C GLN A 21 -4.72 3.96 16.89
N ALA A 22 -3.78 4.47 16.09
CA ALA A 22 -3.93 5.78 15.47
C ALA A 22 -4.79 5.65 14.21
N SER A 23 -5.98 6.27 14.20
CA SER A 23 -6.89 6.23 13.04
C SER A 23 -6.20 6.69 11.75
N LYS A 24 -5.23 7.61 11.82
CA LYS A 24 -4.42 8.04 10.66
C LYS A 24 -3.59 6.92 10.05
N LEU A 25 -3.01 6.04 10.88
CA LEU A 25 -2.21 4.91 10.41
C LEU A 25 -3.09 3.80 9.82
N TRP A 26 -4.33 3.68 10.30
CA TRP A 26 -5.30 2.72 9.74
C TRP A 26 -5.66 3.05 8.29
N TRP A 27 -5.87 4.34 7.97
CA TRP A 27 -6.08 4.79 6.59
C TRP A 27 -4.87 4.55 5.68
N LEU A 28 -3.66 4.77 6.21
CA LEU A 28 -2.43 4.45 5.48
C LEU A 28 -2.34 2.95 5.16
N ASN A 29 -2.70 2.11 6.14
CA ASN A 29 -2.69 0.66 5.99
C ASN A 29 -3.66 0.18 4.90
N LEU A 30 -4.88 0.75 4.86
CA LEU A 30 -5.87 0.47 3.81
C LEU A 30 -5.36 0.84 2.42
N MET A 31 -4.66 1.96 2.28
CA MET A 31 -4.09 2.36 0.99
C MET A 31 -2.98 1.41 0.53
N PHE A 32 -2.12 0.92 1.45
CA PHE A 32 -1.13 -0.09 1.11
C PHE A 32 -1.73 -1.43 0.73
N TYR A 33 -2.77 -1.89 1.44
CA TYR A 33 -3.52 -3.08 1.06
C TYR A 33 -4.19 -2.93 -0.32
N GLY A 34 -4.78 -1.78 -0.60
CA GLY A 34 -5.36 -1.47 -1.92
C GLY A 34 -4.30 -1.47 -3.03
N GLY A 35 -3.13 -0.87 -2.78
CA GLY A 35 -2.00 -0.89 -3.72
C GLY A 35 -1.45 -2.29 -3.98
N ALA A 36 -1.36 -3.12 -2.94
CA ALA A 36 -0.95 -4.53 -3.08
C ALA A 36 -1.97 -5.33 -3.90
N LEU A 37 -3.26 -5.16 -3.62
CA LEU A 37 -4.35 -5.80 -4.39
C LEU A 37 -4.30 -5.38 -5.86
N PHE A 38 -4.11 -4.09 -6.14
CA PHE A 38 -4.02 -3.58 -7.50
C PHE A 38 -2.82 -4.18 -8.26
N GLY A 39 -1.67 -4.31 -7.61
CA GLY A 39 -0.50 -4.97 -8.20
C GLY A 39 -0.73 -6.46 -8.50
N VAL A 40 -1.55 -7.15 -7.69
CA VAL A 40 -1.94 -8.55 -7.97
C VAL A 40 -2.90 -8.62 -9.17
N ILE A 41 -3.87 -7.70 -9.25
CA ILE A 41 -4.82 -7.63 -10.38
C ILE A 41 -4.09 -7.30 -11.69
N ASP A 42 -3.12 -6.38 -11.66
CA ASP A 42 -2.32 -5.97 -12.83
C ASP A 42 -1.53 -7.15 -13.41
N HIS A 43 -0.88 -7.95 -12.57
CA HIS A 43 -0.18 -9.16 -13.02
C HIS A 43 -1.15 -10.24 -13.53
N LEU A 44 -2.32 -10.40 -12.88
CA LEU A 44 -3.34 -11.38 -13.31
C LEU A 44 -3.94 -11.00 -14.67
N TRP A 45 -4.15 -9.71 -14.92
CA TRP A 45 -4.71 -9.18 -16.18
C TRP A 45 -3.68 -9.21 -17.32
N ASN A 46 -2.41 -8.95 -17.05
CA ASN A 46 -1.33 -9.04 -18.02
C ASN A 46 -0.87 -10.48 -18.33
N GLY A 47 -1.52 -11.50 -17.73
CA GLY A 47 -1.28 -12.91 -18.06
C GLY A 47 0.04 -13.48 -17.51
N GLU A 48 0.69 -12.81 -16.55
CA GLU A 48 1.87 -13.33 -15.86
C GLU A 48 1.44 -14.36 -14.80
N LEU A 49 1.10 -15.57 -15.26
CA LEU A 49 0.47 -16.67 -14.50
C LEU A 49 1.21 -17.12 -13.22
N PHE A 50 2.44 -16.67 -13.00
CA PHE A 50 3.25 -17.00 -11.82
C PHE A 50 3.74 -15.77 -11.06
N LEU A 51 3.19 -14.57 -11.29
CA LEU A 51 3.63 -13.31 -10.66
C LEU A 51 5.12 -12.95 -10.88
N ILE A 52 5.85 -13.81 -11.61
CA ILE A 52 7.25 -13.72 -11.98
C ILE A 52 7.30 -13.16 -13.39
N SER A 53 7.48 -11.84 -13.48
CA SER A 53 7.82 -11.21 -14.76
C SER A 53 9.21 -11.63 -15.22
N LYS A 54 9.38 -11.66 -16.54
CA LYS A 54 10.67 -11.79 -17.21
C LYS A 54 11.64 -10.65 -16.81
N ASN A 55 11.11 -9.49 -16.38
CA ASN A 55 11.86 -8.33 -15.94
C ASN A 55 11.53 -7.91 -14.50
N ILE A 56 12.01 -8.70 -13.54
CA ILE A 56 11.80 -8.51 -12.09
C ILE A 56 12.15 -7.09 -11.61
N VAL A 57 13.18 -6.46 -12.20
CA VAL A 57 13.65 -5.12 -11.82
C VAL A 57 12.62 -4.03 -12.14
N SER A 58 11.97 -4.13 -13.31
CA SER A 58 10.94 -3.16 -13.74
C SER A 58 9.73 -3.21 -12.81
N ASP A 59 9.28 -4.41 -12.45
CA ASP A 59 8.15 -4.57 -11.55
C ASP A 59 8.45 -4.07 -10.14
N LEU A 60 9.69 -4.29 -9.66
CA LEU A 60 10.09 -3.84 -8.33
C LEU A 60 10.14 -2.31 -8.28
N MET A 61 10.66 -1.66 -9.34
CA MET A 61 10.59 -0.22 -9.52
C MET A 61 9.14 0.28 -9.50
N LEU A 62 8.24 -0.40 -10.22
CA LEU A 62 6.82 -0.06 -10.24
C LEU A 62 6.19 -0.14 -8.84
N GLY A 63 6.50 -1.21 -8.08
CA GLY A 63 6.06 -1.36 -6.69
C GLY A 63 6.58 -0.28 -5.75
N ILE A 64 7.84 0.15 -5.93
CA ILE A 64 8.44 1.27 -5.18
C ILE A 64 7.71 2.58 -5.51
N VAL A 65 7.45 2.84 -6.78
CA VAL A 65 6.71 4.04 -7.23
C VAL A 65 5.31 4.06 -6.64
N ILE A 66 4.57 2.95 -6.69
CA ILE A 66 3.24 2.82 -6.07
C ILE A 66 3.31 3.12 -4.57
N THR A 67 4.30 2.55 -3.87
CA THR A 67 4.50 2.77 -2.42
C THR A 67 4.80 4.24 -2.12
N ALA A 68 5.67 4.88 -2.91
CA ALA A 68 6.03 6.30 -2.76
C ALA A 68 4.83 7.22 -3.01
N VAL A 69 4.02 6.94 -4.04
CA VAL A 69 2.80 7.70 -4.35
C VAL A 69 1.77 7.55 -3.22
N ILE A 70 1.57 6.34 -2.68
CA ILE A 70 0.68 6.11 -1.53
C ILE A 70 1.15 6.93 -0.31
N PHE A 71 2.45 6.91 -0.02
CA PHE A 71 3.02 7.71 1.08
C PHE A 71 2.84 9.21 0.86
N GLY A 72 3.14 9.70 -0.35
CA GLY A 72 3.02 11.11 -0.71
C GLY A 72 1.57 11.59 -0.60
N PHE A 73 0.63 10.82 -1.16
CA PHE A 73 -0.80 11.12 -1.09
C PHE A 73 -1.32 11.09 0.35
N TRP A 74 -0.87 10.14 1.18
CA TRP A 74 -1.20 10.10 2.59
C TRP A 74 -0.68 11.32 3.36
N LEU A 75 0.54 11.78 3.07
CA LEU A 75 1.09 12.98 3.72
C LEU A 75 0.29 14.23 3.36
N ILE A 76 -0.12 14.37 2.09
CA ILE A 76 -0.95 15.47 1.60
C ILE A 76 -2.33 15.43 2.27
N LEU A 77 -3.00 14.27 2.27
CA LEU A 77 -4.26 14.08 2.98
C LEU A 77 -4.11 14.31 4.48
N GLY A 78 -3.01 13.89 5.09
CA GLY A 78 -2.72 14.10 6.51
C GLY A 78 -2.58 15.57 6.91
N ARG A 79 -2.20 16.42 5.95
CA ARG A 79 -2.13 17.89 6.09
C ARG A 79 -3.47 18.56 5.79
N ALA A 80 -4.19 18.09 4.78
CA ALA A 80 -5.47 18.67 4.35
C ALA A 80 -6.66 18.24 5.24
N VAL A 81 -6.63 17.02 5.78
CA VAL A 81 -7.72 16.42 6.55
C VAL A 81 -7.35 16.40 8.03
N LYS A 82 -8.10 17.14 8.83
CA LYS A 82 -8.19 16.90 10.29
C LYS A 82 -8.90 15.56 10.47
N PHE A 83 -8.15 14.46 10.42
CA PHE A 83 -8.68 13.13 10.70
C PHE A 83 -9.28 13.13 12.11
N ARG A 84 -10.60 13.29 12.21
CA ARG A 84 -11.33 12.96 13.44
C ARG A 84 -11.18 11.46 13.64
N ALA A 85 -10.89 11.08 14.88
CA ALA A 85 -10.87 9.68 15.27
C ALA A 85 -12.18 9.03 14.80
N VAL A 86 -12.06 7.98 13.99
CA VAL A 86 -13.20 7.11 13.71
C VAL A 86 -13.47 6.40 15.03
N ALA A 87 -14.45 6.90 15.77
CA ALA A 87 -14.96 6.22 16.95
C ALA A 87 -15.47 4.85 16.49
N LYS A 88 -14.85 3.78 17.00
CA LYS A 88 -15.37 2.43 16.83
C LYS A 88 -16.73 2.38 17.55
N ALA A 89 -17.78 2.05 16.80
CA ALA A 89 -19.04 1.56 17.34
C ALA A 89 -18.87 0.16 17.91
#